data_AF-A0A8C9JR90-F1
#
_entry.id   AF-A0A8C9JR90-F1
#
_cell.length_a   1.000
_cell.length_b   1.000
_cell.length_c   1.000
_cell.angle_alpha   90.00
_cell.angle_beta   90.00
_cell.angle_gamma   90.00
#
_symmetry.space_group_name_H-M   'P 1'
#
loop_
_entity.id
_entity.type
_entity.pdbx_description
1 polymer ?
#
loop_
_entity_poly.entity_id
_entity_poly.type
_entity_poly.pdbx_seq_one_letter_code
_entity_poly.pdbx_strand_id
1 'polypeptide(L)'
;MPVLGMTPADDFCQGTKAALAGGTTMILDHVFPDTGVSLLAAYEQWRERADSGACCDYSLHVDVPRWHESIREELEALVKDKGVNSFLVFMAYKDRYQCTDGQMYEIFSIIRDLGALAQVHAENGDIVEEVEAEAVYRAITVAKQANCPLYVTKVMSKGAADMVAQAKRRGVVVFGEPITASLGTDGSHYWSKNWAKAAAFVTSPPINPDPTTADRLTSLLSSKTWPLIASQGEHGAGVQGPTGTRGFATAGPSDASGKMDENEFVAVTSTNAAKIFNIYPRKGRVAVGSDADLVIWNPRATKIISAKSHNLLAEIHGVPRGLYDGPVHEVMVPAKPGGGAQARASCPGKISVPPVRNLHQSGFSLSGEWSWGGDPCRCTGAGGPARPPGAS
;
A
#
# COMPACT_ATOMS: atom_id res chain seq x y z
N MET A 1 -9.72 5.72 -14.40
CA MET A 1 -11.01 5.64 -15.11
C MET A 1 -11.97 6.67 -14.57
N PRO A 2 -13.01 7.07 -15.32
CA PRO A 2 -13.97 8.04 -14.84
C PRO A 2 -14.72 7.54 -13.61
N VAL A 3 -14.55 8.19 -12.46
CA VAL A 3 -15.34 7.91 -11.26
C VAL A 3 -16.53 8.84 -11.29
N LEU A 4 -17.73 8.26 -11.26
CA LEU A 4 -18.97 9.01 -11.42
C LEU A 4 -19.00 9.85 -12.73
N GLY A 5 -18.33 9.37 -13.78
CA GLY A 5 -18.23 10.07 -15.06
C GLY A 5 -17.12 11.12 -15.17
N MET A 6 -16.24 11.24 -14.16
CA MET A 6 -15.11 12.18 -14.16
C MET A 6 -13.77 11.46 -14.15
N THR A 7 -12.91 11.71 -15.13
CA THR A 7 -11.54 11.16 -15.15
C THR A 7 -10.67 11.89 -14.11
N PRO A 8 -9.88 11.16 -13.29
CA PRO A 8 -8.88 11.77 -12.43
C PRO A 8 -7.95 12.69 -13.20
N ALA A 9 -7.52 13.78 -12.56
CA ALA A 9 -6.64 14.75 -13.18
C ALA A 9 -5.22 14.20 -13.43
N ASP A 10 -4.78 13.26 -12.59
CA ASP A 10 -3.47 12.61 -12.70
C ASP A 10 -3.60 11.24 -13.38
N ASP A 11 -2.82 11.02 -14.43
CA ASP A 11 -2.57 9.70 -15.00
C ASP A 11 -1.44 8.96 -14.26
N PHE A 12 -1.10 7.73 -14.68
CA PHE A 12 0.00 6.97 -14.08
C PHE A 12 1.35 7.70 -14.15
N CYS A 13 1.60 8.50 -15.20
CA CYS A 13 2.86 9.23 -15.37
C CYS A 13 2.95 10.40 -14.39
N GLN A 14 1.91 11.23 -14.32
CA GLN A 14 1.83 12.34 -13.38
C GLN A 14 1.81 11.86 -11.94
N GLY A 15 1.00 10.84 -11.65
CA GLY A 15 0.86 10.23 -10.33
C GLY A 15 2.17 9.67 -9.79
N THR A 16 2.87 8.86 -10.58
CA THR A 16 4.15 8.27 -10.14
C THR A 16 5.30 9.27 -10.11
N LYS A 17 5.29 10.32 -10.93
CA LYS A 17 6.24 11.44 -10.79
C LYS A 17 6.05 12.19 -9.48
N ALA A 18 4.80 12.48 -9.11
CA ALA A 18 4.48 13.09 -7.84
C ALA A 18 4.86 12.18 -6.66
N ALA A 19 4.63 10.86 -6.79
CA ALA A 19 5.08 9.85 -5.83
C ALA A 19 6.60 9.94 -5.60
N LEU A 20 7.39 9.88 -6.68
CA LEU A 20 8.85 9.98 -6.61
C LEU A 20 9.31 11.32 -6.01
N ALA A 21 8.68 12.44 -6.39
CA ALA A 21 9.00 13.75 -5.83
C ALA A 21 8.72 13.83 -4.32
N GLY A 22 7.80 13.02 -3.81
CA GLY A 22 7.49 12.87 -2.39
C GLY A 22 8.32 11.82 -1.64
N GLY A 23 9.16 11.04 -2.33
CA GLY A 23 9.91 9.94 -1.72
C GLY A 23 9.16 8.60 -1.70
N THR A 24 8.13 8.42 -2.51
CA THR A 24 7.46 7.13 -2.71
C THR A 24 7.96 6.49 -4.01
N THR A 25 8.52 5.28 -3.92
CA THR A 25 9.12 4.57 -5.07
C THR A 25 8.26 3.44 -5.62
N MET A 26 7.11 3.17 -5.01
CA MET A 26 6.16 2.19 -5.48
C MET A 26 4.72 2.59 -5.14
N ILE A 27 3.78 2.31 -6.04
CA ILE A 27 2.34 2.51 -5.81
C ILE A 27 1.57 1.19 -5.92
N LEU A 28 0.45 1.07 -5.22
CA LEU A 28 -0.53 0.00 -5.43
C LEU A 28 -1.85 0.62 -5.89
N ASP A 29 -2.26 0.34 -7.11
CA ASP A 29 -3.43 0.98 -7.72
C ASP A 29 -4.69 0.12 -7.58
N HIS A 30 -5.88 0.70 -7.76
CA HIS A 30 -7.14 -0.04 -7.74
C HIS A 30 -7.69 -0.20 -9.15
N VAL A 31 -7.77 -1.45 -9.60
CA VAL A 31 -8.52 -1.82 -10.79
C VAL A 31 -10.00 -1.77 -10.46
N PHE A 32 -10.69 -0.77 -10.99
CA PHE A 32 -12.12 -0.59 -10.79
C PHE A 32 -12.89 -0.94 -12.07
N PRO A 33 -13.52 -2.13 -12.19
CA PRO A 33 -14.18 -2.53 -13.43
C PRO A 33 -15.42 -1.68 -13.72
N ASP A 34 -15.55 -1.22 -14.97
CA ASP A 34 -16.78 -0.60 -15.45
C ASP A 34 -17.94 -1.60 -15.47
N THR A 35 -19.18 -1.09 -15.46
CA THR A 35 -20.37 -1.95 -15.51
C THR A 35 -20.36 -2.79 -16.80
N GLY A 36 -20.42 -4.11 -16.66
CA GLY A 36 -20.42 -5.06 -17.77
C GLY A 36 -19.04 -5.49 -18.26
N VAL A 37 -17.96 -4.95 -17.68
CA VAL A 37 -16.59 -5.39 -17.95
C VAL A 37 -16.17 -6.42 -16.91
N SER A 38 -15.52 -7.51 -17.35
CA SER A 38 -15.02 -8.55 -16.45
C SER A 38 -13.82 -8.05 -15.63
N LEU A 39 -13.54 -8.66 -14.48
CA LEU A 39 -12.40 -8.28 -13.64
C LEU A 39 -11.07 -8.47 -14.38
N LEU A 40 -10.94 -9.56 -15.14
CA LEU A 40 -9.75 -9.83 -15.94
C LEU A 40 -9.54 -8.79 -17.05
N ALA A 41 -10.61 -8.42 -17.77
CA ALA A 41 -10.52 -7.41 -18.82
C ALA A 41 -10.17 -6.03 -18.25
N ALA A 42 -10.75 -5.65 -17.11
CA ALA A 42 -10.39 -4.43 -16.42
C ALA A 42 -8.92 -4.45 -15.98
N TYR A 43 -8.45 -5.57 -15.41
CA TYR A 43 -7.05 -5.71 -15.01
C TYR A 43 -6.07 -5.49 -16.17
N GLU A 44 -6.32 -6.10 -17.33
CA GLU A 44 -5.44 -5.92 -18.50
C GLU A 44 -5.44 -4.47 -19.00
N GLN A 45 -6.60 -3.81 -19.03
CA GLN A 45 -6.68 -2.40 -19.40
C GLN A 45 -5.91 -1.50 -18.42
N TRP A 46 -5.97 -1.78 -17.12
CA TRP A 46 -5.20 -1.05 -16.11
C TRP A 46 -3.70 -1.30 -16.26
N ARG A 47 -3.32 -2.55 -16.45
CA ARG A 47 -1.93 -2.95 -16.69
C ARG A 47 -1.35 -2.23 -17.89
N GLU A 48 -2.03 -2.25 -19.04
CA GLU A 48 -1.56 -1.61 -20.27
C GLU A 48 -1.25 -0.12 -20.05
N ARG A 49 -2.17 0.60 -19.37
CA ARG A 49 -1.96 2.01 -19.04
C ARG A 49 -0.78 2.21 -18.10
N ALA A 50 -0.69 1.42 -17.04
CA ALA A 50 0.38 1.55 -16.06
C ALA A 50 1.75 1.19 -16.64
N ASP A 51 1.88 0.10 -17.40
CA ASP A 51 3.11 -0.30 -18.08
C ASP A 51 3.59 0.77 -19.08
N SER A 52 2.66 1.53 -19.68
CA SER A 52 3.01 2.61 -20.62
C SER A 52 3.39 3.93 -19.96
N GLY A 53 2.98 4.17 -18.70
CA GLY A 53 3.01 5.50 -18.09
C GLY A 53 3.75 5.60 -16.75
N ALA A 54 3.87 4.52 -15.98
CA ALA A 54 4.45 4.56 -14.65
C ALA A 54 5.94 4.92 -14.69
N CYS A 55 6.35 5.81 -13.78
CA CYS A 55 7.73 6.27 -13.60
C CYS A 55 8.44 5.54 -12.44
N CYS A 56 7.70 4.77 -11.64
CA CYS A 56 8.21 3.94 -10.56
C CYS A 56 7.47 2.58 -10.56
N ASP A 57 7.98 1.59 -9.81
CA ASP A 57 7.36 0.27 -9.73
C ASP A 57 5.90 0.36 -9.24
N TYR A 58 5.08 -0.61 -9.64
CA TYR A 58 3.67 -0.62 -9.24
C TYR A 58 3.11 -2.04 -9.06
N SER A 59 1.97 -2.12 -8.38
CA SER A 59 1.08 -3.28 -8.31
C SER A 59 -0.39 -2.82 -8.36
N LEU A 60 -1.32 -3.77 -8.35
CA LEU A 60 -2.75 -3.60 -8.57
C LEU A 60 -3.55 -4.44 -7.55
N HIS A 61 -4.42 -3.77 -6.80
CA HIS A 61 -5.60 -4.37 -6.18
C HIS A 61 -6.70 -4.49 -7.22
N VAL A 62 -7.61 -5.46 -7.05
CA VAL A 62 -8.80 -5.57 -7.91
C VAL A 62 -10.06 -5.39 -7.09
N ASP A 63 -10.88 -4.42 -7.48
CA ASP A 63 -12.12 -4.11 -6.80
C ASP A 63 -13.23 -5.05 -7.29
N VAL A 64 -14.07 -5.51 -6.35
CA VAL A 64 -15.21 -6.39 -6.60
C VAL A 64 -16.49 -5.58 -6.35
N PRO A 65 -16.91 -4.72 -7.28
CA PRO A 65 -18.08 -3.86 -7.08
C PRO A 65 -19.42 -4.61 -7.14
N ARG A 66 -19.45 -5.83 -7.68
CA ARG A 66 -20.67 -6.68 -7.72
C ARG A 66 -20.27 -8.13 -7.54
N TRP A 67 -21.15 -8.92 -6.94
CA TRP A 67 -20.94 -10.34 -6.72
C TRP A 67 -21.86 -11.21 -7.58
N HIS A 68 -21.25 -12.16 -8.28
CA HIS A 68 -21.89 -13.26 -9.00
C HIS A 68 -20.98 -14.49 -8.88
N GLU A 69 -21.54 -15.71 -8.82
CA GLU A 69 -20.72 -16.93 -8.67
C GLU A 69 -19.64 -17.07 -9.76
N SER A 70 -19.92 -16.59 -10.98
CA SER A 70 -18.96 -16.61 -12.09
C SER A 70 -17.68 -15.82 -11.82
N ILE A 71 -17.70 -14.87 -10.88
CA ILE A 71 -16.52 -14.07 -10.51
C ILE A 71 -15.47 -14.93 -9.80
N ARG A 72 -15.85 -16.08 -9.20
CA ARG A 72 -14.91 -17.01 -8.57
C ARG A 72 -13.77 -17.40 -9.53
N GLU A 73 -14.11 -17.75 -10.77
CA GLU A 73 -13.12 -18.15 -11.79
C GLU A 73 -12.19 -16.99 -12.16
N GLU A 74 -12.71 -15.75 -12.19
CA GLU A 74 -11.90 -14.57 -12.45
C GLU A 74 -10.94 -14.25 -11.30
N LEU A 75 -11.39 -14.39 -10.04
CA LEU A 75 -10.53 -14.23 -8.86
C LEU A 75 -9.41 -15.28 -8.87
N GLU A 76 -9.73 -16.52 -9.21
CA GLU A 76 -8.75 -17.59 -9.35
C GLU A 76 -7.68 -17.27 -10.40
N ALA A 77 -8.09 -16.84 -11.60
CA ALA A 77 -7.19 -16.46 -12.67
C ALA A 77 -6.33 -15.23 -12.29
N LEU A 78 -6.92 -14.24 -11.61
CA LEU A 78 -6.19 -13.07 -11.13
C LEU A 78 -5.10 -13.45 -10.12
N VAL A 79 -5.36 -14.40 -9.22
CA VAL A 79 -4.37 -14.87 -8.25
C VAL A 79 -3.31 -15.75 -8.93
N LYS A 80 -3.73 -16.79 -9.66
CA LYS A 80 -2.84 -17.83 -10.19
C LYS A 80 -2.02 -17.34 -11.38
N ASP A 81 -2.66 -16.65 -12.32
CA ASP A 81 -2.05 -16.30 -13.60
C ASP A 81 -1.54 -14.86 -13.62
N LYS A 82 -2.20 -13.98 -12.86
CA LYS A 82 -1.89 -12.55 -12.83
C LYS A 82 -1.23 -12.09 -11.54
N GLY A 83 -0.98 -12.97 -10.57
CA GLY A 83 -0.25 -12.67 -9.33
C GLY A 83 -0.92 -11.66 -8.39
N VAL A 84 -2.20 -11.34 -8.58
CA VAL A 84 -2.98 -10.45 -7.70
C VAL A 84 -3.27 -11.16 -6.39
N ASN A 85 -3.04 -10.50 -5.26
CA ASN A 85 -3.22 -11.12 -3.93
C ASN A 85 -4.11 -10.29 -3.01
N SER A 86 -4.86 -9.32 -3.53
CA SER A 86 -5.67 -8.42 -2.73
C SER A 86 -6.86 -7.86 -3.49
N PHE A 87 -8.03 -7.93 -2.86
CA PHE A 87 -9.31 -7.59 -3.48
C PHE A 87 -10.16 -6.70 -2.58
N LEU A 88 -10.74 -5.63 -3.12
CA LEU A 88 -11.56 -4.68 -2.36
C LEU A 88 -13.05 -4.97 -2.53
N VAL A 89 -13.77 -5.09 -1.40
CA VAL A 89 -15.24 -5.13 -1.36
C VAL A 89 -15.81 -3.87 -0.72
N PHE A 90 -17.04 -3.51 -1.08
CA PHE A 90 -17.69 -2.28 -0.61
C PHE A 90 -18.86 -2.59 0.30
N MET A 91 -18.92 -1.94 1.46
CA MET A 91 -20.10 -1.93 2.34
C MET A 91 -20.98 -0.68 2.14
N ALA A 92 -20.48 0.25 1.34
CA ALA A 92 -21.10 1.53 1.02
C ALA A 92 -21.62 1.55 -0.44
N TYR A 93 -22.14 2.71 -0.86
CA TYR A 93 -22.66 2.93 -2.21
C TYR A 93 -23.82 1.99 -2.54
N LYS A 94 -24.89 2.11 -1.75
CA LYS A 94 -26.14 1.36 -1.91
C LYS A 94 -26.65 1.43 -3.36
N ASP A 95 -27.23 0.33 -3.81
CA ASP A 95 -27.74 0.11 -5.17
C ASP A 95 -26.68 0.19 -6.29
N ARG A 96 -25.39 0.39 -5.94
CA ARG A 96 -24.29 0.45 -6.91
C ARG A 96 -23.26 -0.64 -6.65
N TYR A 97 -22.60 -0.60 -5.49
CA TYR A 97 -21.43 -1.43 -5.18
C TYR A 97 -21.56 -2.22 -3.86
N GLN A 98 -22.53 -1.87 -3.03
CA GLN A 98 -22.69 -2.44 -1.70
C GLN A 98 -22.90 -3.97 -1.73
N CYS A 99 -22.03 -4.70 -1.05
CA CYS A 99 -22.20 -6.11 -0.75
C CYS A 99 -23.07 -6.31 0.50
N THR A 100 -23.93 -7.32 0.45
CA THR A 100 -24.61 -7.84 1.65
C THR A 100 -23.63 -8.65 2.51
N ASP A 101 -23.94 -8.85 3.78
CA ASP A 101 -23.10 -9.65 4.69
C ASP A 101 -22.91 -11.09 4.19
N GLY A 102 -23.93 -11.68 3.56
CA GLY A 102 -23.85 -13.02 2.97
C GLY A 102 -22.88 -13.08 1.79
N GLN A 103 -22.93 -12.08 0.90
CA GLN A 103 -21.97 -11.95 -0.21
C GLN A 103 -20.55 -11.73 0.31
N MET A 104 -20.36 -10.87 1.31
CA MET A 104 -19.04 -10.66 1.93
C MET A 104 -18.49 -11.95 2.51
N TYR A 105 -19.29 -12.73 3.24
CA TYR A 105 -18.87 -14.01 3.79
C TYR A 105 -18.40 -14.99 2.71
N GLU A 106 -19.12 -15.07 1.60
CA GLU A 106 -18.78 -15.90 0.46
C GLU A 106 -17.48 -15.44 -0.22
N ILE A 107 -17.37 -14.14 -0.53
CA ILE A 107 -16.18 -13.54 -1.13
C ILE A 107 -14.95 -13.75 -0.23
N PHE A 108 -15.06 -13.48 1.07
CA PHE A 108 -13.97 -13.66 2.02
C PHE A 108 -13.54 -15.12 2.16
N SER A 109 -14.49 -16.06 2.09
CA SER A 109 -14.17 -17.49 2.09
C SER A 109 -13.36 -17.88 0.85
N ILE A 110 -13.72 -17.36 -0.33
CA ILE A 110 -13.00 -17.58 -1.57
C ILE A 110 -11.60 -16.96 -1.50
N ILE A 111 -11.50 -15.68 -1.11
CA ILE A 111 -10.22 -14.98 -0.97
C ILE A 111 -9.26 -15.71 -0.03
N ARG A 112 -9.77 -16.23 1.10
CA ARG A 112 -9.00 -17.09 2.01
C ARG A 112 -8.48 -18.33 1.31
N ASP A 113 -9.34 -19.06 0.60
CA ASP A 113 -8.96 -20.32 -0.07
C ASP A 113 -7.94 -20.10 -1.18
N LEU A 114 -7.93 -18.91 -1.79
CA LEU A 114 -6.92 -18.51 -2.76
C LEU A 114 -5.60 -18.05 -2.13
N GLY A 115 -5.54 -17.89 -0.81
CA GLY A 115 -4.39 -17.29 -0.14
C GLY A 115 -4.20 -15.82 -0.56
N ALA A 116 -5.29 -15.06 -0.62
CA ALA A 116 -5.29 -13.63 -0.89
C ALA A 116 -5.78 -12.83 0.34
N LEU A 117 -5.70 -11.50 0.25
CA LEU A 117 -6.11 -10.56 1.30
C LEU A 117 -7.42 -9.87 0.94
N ALA A 118 -8.40 -9.93 1.82
CA ALA A 118 -9.64 -9.18 1.67
C ALA A 118 -9.44 -7.74 2.15
N GLN A 119 -9.71 -6.78 1.27
CA GLN A 119 -9.84 -5.37 1.63
C GLN A 119 -11.31 -4.97 1.71
N VAL A 120 -11.63 -4.02 2.57
CA VAL A 120 -12.99 -3.48 2.69
C VAL A 120 -12.99 -1.96 2.71
N HIS A 121 -13.91 -1.37 1.95
CA HIS A 121 -14.36 0.00 2.13
C HIS A 121 -15.56 -0.02 3.07
N ALA A 122 -15.29 0.23 4.35
CA ALA A 122 -16.21 0.02 5.45
C ALA A 122 -16.92 1.30 5.89
N GLU A 123 -17.89 1.73 5.08
CA GLU A 123 -18.96 2.63 5.51
C GLU A 123 -20.28 1.90 5.32
N ASN A 124 -21.26 2.17 6.16
CA ASN A 124 -22.60 1.62 6.00
C ASN A 124 -23.38 2.53 5.05
N GLY A 125 -23.83 1.95 3.93
CA GLY A 125 -24.47 2.69 2.84
C GLY A 125 -25.84 3.29 3.17
N ASP A 126 -26.37 3.11 4.39
CA ASP A 126 -27.70 3.56 4.80
C ASP A 126 -27.70 4.81 5.72
N ILE A 127 -26.61 5.11 6.44
CA ILE A 127 -26.52 6.18 7.45
C ILE A 127 -25.12 6.84 7.34
N VAL A 128 -24.89 8.12 7.69
CA VAL A 128 -23.65 8.85 7.25
C VAL A 128 -22.64 9.29 8.33
N GLU A 129 -22.88 9.23 9.65
CA GLU A 129 -21.88 9.78 10.63
C GLU A 129 -21.35 8.84 11.73
N GLU A 130 -22.13 7.93 12.34
CA GLU A 130 -21.64 6.93 13.33
C GLU A 130 -21.16 5.60 12.70
N VAL A 131 -20.94 5.63 11.39
CA VAL A 131 -21.29 4.50 10.52
C VAL A 131 -20.06 3.73 10.08
N GLU A 132 -18.92 4.40 9.98
CA GLU A 132 -17.64 3.74 9.71
C GLU A 132 -17.33 2.72 10.82
N ALA A 133 -17.52 3.07 12.09
CA ALA A 133 -17.22 2.18 13.21
C ALA A 133 -18.12 0.91 13.22
N GLU A 134 -19.41 1.07 12.93
CA GLU A 134 -20.35 -0.05 12.79
C GLU A 134 -19.95 -0.96 11.62
N ALA A 135 -19.73 -0.39 10.45
CA ALA A 135 -19.35 -1.14 9.26
C ALA A 135 -18.02 -1.87 9.47
N VAL A 136 -17.02 -1.24 10.08
CA VAL A 136 -15.74 -1.87 10.43
C VAL A 136 -15.96 -3.04 11.41
N TYR A 137 -16.77 -2.84 12.45
CA TYR A 137 -17.08 -3.93 13.40
C TYR A 137 -17.76 -5.12 12.71
N ARG A 138 -18.70 -4.85 11.81
CA ARG A 138 -19.41 -5.88 11.06
C ARG A 138 -18.49 -6.58 10.05
N ALA A 139 -17.66 -5.86 9.31
CA ALA A 139 -16.65 -6.43 8.41
C ALA A 139 -15.70 -7.37 9.16
N ILE A 140 -15.18 -6.93 10.31
CA ILE A 140 -14.32 -7.74 11.18
C ILE A 140 -15.04 -9.03 11.62
N THR A 141 -16.31 -8.92 11.98
CA THR A 141 -17.11 -10.07 12.42
C THR A 141 -17.30 -11.08 11.29
N VAL A 142 -17.64 -10.61 10.09
CA VAL A 142 -17.81 -11.47 8.90
C VAL A 142 -16.48 -12.11 8.49
N ALA A 143 -15.38 -11.34 8.45
CA ALA A 143 -14.06 -11.87 8.11
C ALA A 143 -13.56 -12.90 9.13
N LYS A 144 -13.82 -12.68 10.42
CA LYS A 144 -13.52 -13.66 11.47
C LYS A 144 -14.32 -14.95 11.27
N GLN A 145 -15.61 -14.85 10.95
CA GLN A 145 -16.44 -16.01 10.67
C GLN A 145 -15.97 -16.77 9.42
N ALA A 146 -15.49 -16.05 8.41
CA ALA A 146 -14.90 -16.62 7.20
C ALA A 146 -13.44 -17.08 7.39
N ASN A 147 -12.82 -16.88 8.56
CA ASN A 147 -11.40 -17.12 8.81
C ASN A 147 -10.47 -16.48 7.74
N CYS A 148 -10.82 -15.28 7.29
CA CYS A 148 -10.08 -14.52 6.28
C CYS A 148 -9.35 -13.34 6.93
N PRO A 149 -8.05 -13.11 6.63
CA PRO A 149 -7.38 -11.86 6.97
C PRO A 149 -8.12 -10.67 6.36
N LEU A 150 -8.32 -9.61 7.14
CA LEU A 150 -9.05 -8.42 6.71
C LEU A 150 -8.16 -7.18 6.72
N TYR A 151 -8.31 -6.34 5.70
CA TYR A 151 -7.67 -5.05 5.57
C TYR A 151 -8.72 -3.94 5.43
N VAL A 152 -8.84 -3.09 6.45
CA VAL A 152 -9.77 -1.97 6.44
C VAL A 152 -9.10 -0.77 5.80
N THR A 153 -9.57 -0.41 4.61
CA THR A 153 -9.06 0.75 3.85
C THR A 153 -9.63 2.05 4.42
N LYS A 154 -8.89 3.15 4.25
CA LYS A 154 -9.36 4.52 4.51
C LYS A 154 -9.99 4.73 5.89
N VAL A 155 -9.27 4.39 6.96
CA VAL A 155 -9.78 4.65 8.30
C VAL A 155 -9.70 6.15 8.62
N MET A 156 -10.88 6.75 8.81
CA MET A 156 -11.04 8.21 8.96
C MET A 156 -11.47 8.63 10.37
N SER A 157 -12.02 7.73 11.19
CA SER A 157 -12.51 8.05 12.54
C SER A 157 -11.81 7.28 13.65
N LYS A 158 -11.87 7.85 14.87
CA LYS A 158 -11.39 7.18 16.08
C LYS A 158 -12.16 5.90 16.40
N GLY A 159 -13.48 5.91 16.19
CA GLY A 159 -14.34 4.76 16.49
C GLY A 159 -13.98 3.55 15.64
N ALA A 160 -13.86 3.74 14.33
CA ALA A 160 -13.34 2.71 13.42
C ALA A 160 -11.93 2.26 13.82
N ALA A 161 -11.08 3.21 14.19
CA ALA A 161 -9.73 2.90 14.57
C ALA A 161 -9.65 2.02 15.84
N ASP A 162 -10.50 2.33 16.81
CA ASP A 162 -10.61 1.59 18.06
C ASP A 162 -11.20 0.18 17.85
N MET A 163 -12.11 0.00 16.89
CA MET A 163 -12.65 -1.32 16.52
C MET A 163 -11.55 -2.23 15.97
N VAL A 164 -10.74 -1.76 15.02
CA VAL A 164 -9.60 -2.53 14.50
C VAL A 164 -8.60 -2.84 15.61
N ALA A 165 -8.26 -1.84 16.44
CA ALA A 165 -7.32 -2.04 17.55
C ALA A 165 -7.83 -3.07 18.57
N GLN A 166 -9.13 -3.05 18.89
CA GLN A 166 -9.76 -4.01 19.79
C GLN A 166 -9.80 -5.42 19.19
N ALA A 167 -10.13 -5.54 17.91
CA ALA A 167 -10.14 -6.82 17.21
C ALA A 167 -8.75 -7.46 17.16
N LYS A 168 -7.71 -6.67 16.87
CA LYS A 168 -6.31 -7.13 16.91
C LYS A 168 -5.90 -7.62 18.31
N ARG A 169 -6.27 -6.90 19.38
CA ARG A 169 -6.05 -7.34 20.77
C ARG A 169 -6.74 -8.66 21.11
N ARG A 170 -7.84 -8.99 20.41
CA ARG A 170 -8.56 -10.28 20.54
C ARG A 170 -7.98 -11.39 19.65
N GLY A 171 -6.86 -11.15 18.99
CA GLY A 171 -6.19 -12.13 18.11
C GLY A 171 -6.81 -12.24 16.71
N VAL A 172 -7.69 -11.33 16.30
CA VAL A 172 -8.22 -11.31 14.93
C VAL A 172 -7.15 -10.78 13.98
N VAL A 173 -6.96 -11.44 12.84
CA VAL A 173 -6.04 -11.00 11.79
C VAL A 173 -6.69 -9.86 11.01
N VAL A 174 -6.49 -8.63 11.49
CA VAL A 174 -7.02 -7.42 10.87
C VAL A 174 -5.95 -6.32 10.79
N PHE A 175 -5.96 -5.61 9.67
CA PHE A 175 -5.14 -4.45 9.40
C PHE A 175 -6.03 -3.22 9.22
N GLY A 176 -5.55 -2.06 9.67
CA GLY A 176 -6.21 -0.78 9.43
C GLY A 176 -5.25 0.16 8.73
N GLU A 177 -5.74 0.83 7.69
CA GLU A 177 -5.01 1.82 6.91
C GLU A 177 -5.66 3.19 7.10
N PRO A 178 -5.07 4.11 7.88
CA PRO A 178 -5.41 5.51 7.81
C PRO A 178 -4.75 6.13 6.57
N ILE A 179 -5.30 7.24 6.10
CA ILE A 179 -4.73 7.97 4.97
C ILE A 179 -4.12 9.29 5.40
N THR A 180 -3.21 9.83 4.59
CA THR A 180 -2.59 11.15 4.84
C THR A 180 -3.61 12.24 5.13
N ALA A 181 -4.79 12.20 4.52
CA ALA A 181 -5.87 13.14 4.80
C ALA A 181 -6.40 13.03 6.25
N SER A 182 -6.59 11.82 6.79
CA SER A 182 -7.07 11.65 8.17
C SER A 182 -5.99 11.90 9.23
N LEU A 183 -4.72 11.89 8.83
CA LEU A 183 -3.58 12.20 9.71
C LEU A 183 -3.14 13.68 9.66
N GLY A 184 -3.31 14.33 8.51
CA GLY A 184 -2.76 15.66 8.25
C GLY A 184 -3.75 16.81 8.33
N THR A 185 -5.05 16.53 8.41
CA THR A 185 -6.10 17.55 8.45
C THR A 185 -7.35 17.04 9.17
N ASP A 186 -8.32 17.93 9.39
CA ASP A 186 -9.65 17.61 9.93
C ASP A 186 -10.78 18.07 8.99
N GLY A 187 -12.00 17.65 9.33
CA GLY A 187 -13.23 17.95 8.59
C GLY A 187 -13.72 19.39 8.71
N SER A 188 -13.09 20.27 9.51
CA SER A 188 -13.54 21.66 9.66
C SER A 188 -13.56 22.42 8.31
N HIS A 189 -12.79 21.93 7.33
CA HIS A 189 -12.78 22.45 5.97
C HIS A 189 -14.13 22.36 5.24
N TYR A 190 -15.01 21.42 5.60
CA TYR A 190 -16.36 21.33 5.03
C TYR A 190 -17.22 22.56 5.32
N TRP A 191 -16.94 23.27 6.43
CA TRP A 191 -17.66 24.49 6.83
C TRP A 191 -17.03 25.78 6.28
N SER A 192 -16.11 25.66 5.32
CA SER A 192 -15.56 26.83 4.62
C SER A 192 -16.66 27.59 3.87
N LYS A 193 -16.73 28.92 4.07
CA LYS A 193 -17.61 29.80 3.29
C LYS A 193 -17.27 29.81 1.79
N ASN A 194 -16.03 29.45 1.43
CA ASN A 194 -15.65 29.22 0.05
C ASN A 194 -16.00 27.78 -0.33
N TRP A 195 -17.00 27.63 -1.21
CA TRP A 195 -17.49 26.34 -1.69
C TRP A 195 -16.39 25.50 -2.37
N ALA A 196 -15.57 26.10 -3.23
CA ALA A 196 -14.50 25.37 -3.92
C ALA A 196 -13.46 24.81 -2.95
N LYS A 197 -13.19 25.55 -1.87
CA LYS A 197 -12.33 25.04 -0.78
C LYS A 197 -13.00 23.89 -0.03
N ALA A 198 -14.29 23.98 0.30
CA ALA A 198 -14.99 22.90 0.99
C ALA A 198 -15.08 21.63 0.13
N ALA A 199 -15.43 21.78 -1.15
CA ALA A 199 -15.56 20.70 -2.12
C ALA A 199 -14.25 19.92 -2.32
N ALA A 200 -13.09 20.59 -2.24
CA ALA A 200 -11.78 19.95 -2.38
C ALA A 200 -11.43 18.93 -1.27
N PHE A 201 -12.17 18.92 -0.15
CA PHE A 201 -11.96 17.95 0.93
C PHE A 201 -12.98 16.80 0.92
N VAL A 202 -13.93 16.80 -0.02
CA VAL A 202 -14.99 15.79 -0.09
C VAL A 202 -14.38 14.44 -0.48
N THR A 203 -14.56 13.45 0.39
CA THR A 203 -14.11 12.08 0.21
C THR A 203 -15.01 11.13 1.01
N SER A 204 -14.84 9.83 0.79
CA SER A 204 -15.64 8.75 1.38
C SER A 204 -14.65 7.66 1.87
N PRO A 205 -14.54 7.43 3.18
CA PRO A 205 -15.26 8.12 4.26
C PRO A 205 -14.85 9.59 4.42
N PRO A 206 -15.74 10.46 4.96
CA PRO A 206 -15.43 11.87 5.15
C PRO A 206 -14.29 12.06 6.17
N ILE A 207 -13.53 13.14 6.00
CA ILE A 207 -12.51 13.53 6.99
C ILE A 207 -13.22 13.94 8.27
N ASN A 208 -12.86 13.32 9.39
CA ASN A 208 -13.59 13.53 10.64
C ASN A 208 -13.45 14.99 11.14
N PRO A 209 -14.55 15.66 11.52
CA PRO A 209 -14.50 17.04 12.03
C PRO A 209 -13.89 17.17 13.43
N ASP A 210 -13.76 16.08 14.19
CA ASP A 210 -13.09 16.11 15.49
C ASP A 210 -11.58 16.33 15.31
N PRO A 211 -11.04 17.47 15.78
CA PRO A 211 -9.65 17.86 15.56
C PRO A 211 -8.64 16.93 16.27
N THR A 212 -9.10 16.10 17.22
CA THR A 212 -8.24 15.16 17.94
C THR A 212 -8.17 13.78 17.27
N THR A 213 -8.83 13.60 16.12
CA THR A 213 -8.81 12.34 15.36
C THR A 213 -7.43 12.00 14.85
N ALA A 214 -6.74 12.96 14.21
CA ALA A 214 -5.38 12.78 13.71
C ALA A 214 -4.41 12.30 14.81
N ASP A 215 -4.54 12.86 16.01
CA ASP A 215 -3.72 12.48 17.16
C ASP A 215 -3.96 11.04 17.60
N ARG A 216 -5.22 10.59 17.61
CA ARG A 216 -5.58 9.21 17.97
C ARG A 216 -5.05 8.22 16.93
N LEU A 217 -5.26 8.50 15.65
CA LEU A 217 -4.78 7.66 14.55
C LEU A 217 -3.25 7.55 14.57
N THR A 218 -2.55 8.67 14.76
CA THR A 218 -1.08 8.70 14.90
C THR A 218 -0.62 7.87 16.09
N SER A 219 -1.29 7.99 17.25
CA SER A 219 -0.94 7.21 18.44
C SER A 219 -1.09 5.70 18.20
N LEU A 220 -2.09 5.28 17.42
CA LEU A 220 -2.31 3.87 17.09
C LEU A 220 -1.26 3.33 16.10
N LEU A 221 -0.79 4.16 15.17
CA LEU A 221 0.34 3.84 14.29
C LEU A 221 1.62 3.62 15.09
N SER A 222 1.95 4.54 16.00
CA SER A 222 3.12 4.43 16.86
C SER A 222 3.06 3.22 17.81
N SER A 223 1.86 2.83 18.26
CA SER A 223 1.71 1.70 19.17
C SER A 223 1.99 0.31 18.54
N LYS A 224 2.40 0.24 17.27
CA LYS A 224 2.56 -1.00 16.46
C LYS A 224 1.27 -1.82 16.33
N THR A 225 0.15 -1.29 16.84
CA THR A 225 -1.18 -1.85 16.66
C THR A 225 -1.59 -1.72 15.19
N TRP A 226 -1.14 -0.68 14.49
CA TRP A 226 -1.52 -0.39 13.11
C TRP A 226 -0.32 -0.50 12.18
N PRO A 227 -0.44 -1.23 11.06
CA PRO A 227 0.72 -1.56 10.26
C PRO A 227 1.13 -0.44 9.28
N LEU A 228 0.25 0.40 8.74
CA LEU A 228 0.67 1.24 7.60
C LEU A 228 -0.10 2.54 7.44
N ILE A 229 0.41 3.43 6.59
CA ILE A 229 -0.19 4.68 6.11
C ILE A 229 -0.28 4.64 4.58
N ALA A 230 -1.42 5.06 4.02
CA ALA A 230 -1.57 5.26 2.57
C ALA A 230 -1.92 6.72 2.22
N SER A 231 -1.89 7.05 0.94
CA SER A 231 -2.32 8.35 0.39
C SER A 231 -3.24 8.11 -0.80
N GLN A 232 -4.20 9.00 -1.03
CA GLN A 232 -5.21 8.86 -2.09
C GLN A 232 -5.28 10.05 -3.03
N GLY A 233 -5.28 9.73 -4.33
CA GLY A 233 -5.69 10.60 -5.44
C GLY A 233 -7.12 11.11 -5.26
N GLU A 234 -7.39 12.34 -5.73
CA GLU A 234 -8.76 12.86 -5.74
C GLU A 234 -9.66 12.04 -6.68
N HIS A 235 -10.88 11.75 -6.21
CA HIS A 235 -11.99 11.12 -6.95
C HIS A 235 -11.80 9.62 -7.25
N GLY A 236 -11.74 8.80 -6.20
CA GLY A 236 -12.24 7.41 -6.16
C GLY A 236 -11.69 6.38 -7.15
N ALA A 237 -10.70 6.72 -7.97
CA ALA A 237 -9.96 5.79 -8.79
C ALA A 237 -8.56 5.68 -8.20
N GLY A 238 -8.15 4.44 -7.98
CA GLY A 238 -6.91 4.09 -7.32
C GLY A 238 -5.75 4.89 -7.87
N VAL A 239 -5.07 5.55 -6.95
CA VAL A 239 -3.62 5.58 -6.84
C VAL A 239 -3.41 5.45 -5.34
N GLN A 240 -3.06 4.25 -4.82
CA GLN A 240 -2.43 4.20 -3.50
C GLN A 240 -0.96 4.55 -3.71
N GLY A 241 -0.72 5.85 -3.62
CA GLY A 241 0.50 6.59 -3.92
C GLY A 241 0.15 8.08 -3.89
N PRO A 242 1.04 8.99 -3.48
CA PRO A 242 0.62 10.31 -3.03
C PRO A 242 0.38 11.26 -4.19
N THR A 243 -0.86 11.28 -4.66
CA THR A 243 -1.45 12.43 -5.34
C THR A 243 -2.75 12.78 -4.65
N GLY A 244 -3.22 14.03 -4.73
CA GLY A 244 -4.55 14.42 -4.21
C GLY A 244 -4.54 15.21 -2.92
N THR A 245 -4.50 14.58 -1.74
CA THR A 245 -4.47 15.32 -0.45
C THR A 245 -3.04 15.61 0.03
N ARG A 246 -2.23 16.35 -0.76
CA ARG A 246 -0.98 17.04 -0.32
C ARG A 246 -0.13 16.30 0.75
N GLY A 247 0.01 14.97 0.67
CA GLY A 247 0.14 14.15 1.89
C GLY A 247 1.56 13.71 2.29
N PHE A 248 2.49 13.58 1.35
CA PHE A 248 3.83 13.10 1.70
C PHE A 248 4.75 14.22 2.18
N ALA A 249 4.55 15.45 1.70
CA ALA A 249 5.23 16.58 2.30
C ALA A 249 4.64 16.93 3.69
N THR A 250 3.49 16.36 4.07
CA THR A 250 2.94 16.36 5.44
C THR A 250 3.20 15.05 6.20
N ALA A 251 4.11 14.18 5.76
CA ALA A 251 4.65 13.14 6.63
C ALA A 251 5.75 13.70 7.57
N GLY A 252 5.90 15.03 7.61
CA GLY A 252 6.69 15.78 8.57
C GLY A 252 5.91 16.44 9.73
N PRO A 253 4.97 15.74 10.40
CA PRO A 253 4.66 16.08 11.79
C PRO A 253 4.73 14.90 12.77
N SER A 254 4.91 13.64 12.34
CA SER A 254 4.99 12.50 13.28
C SER A 254 6.36 12.37 13.98
N ASP A 255 7.45 12.61 13.26
CA ASP A 255 8.80 12.75 13.86
C ASP A 255 8.90 14.06 14.66
N ALA A 256 8.41 15.17 14.08
CA ALA A 256 8.44 16.49 14.73
C ALA A 256 7.57 16.61 16.00
N SER A 257 6.56 15.75 16.17
CA SER A 257 5.74 15.67 17.40
C SER A 257 6.29 14.68 18.43
N GLY A 258 7.36 13.94 18.11
CA GLY A 258 7.97 12.94 18.99
C GLY A 258 7.10 11.71 19.23
N LYS A 259 6.07 11.47 18.42
CA LYS A 259 5.14 10.34 18.60
C LYS A 259 5.66 9.03 18.01
N MET A 260 6.61 9.09 17.08
CA MET A 260 7.10 7.93 16.32
C MET A 260 8.60 8.11 16.06
N ASP A 261 9.38 7.03 16.18
CA ASP A 261 10.79 7.06 15.80
C ASP A 261 10.99 6.82 14.29
N GLU A 262 12.22 7.01 13.80
CA GLU A 262 12.56 6.84 12.38
C GLU A 262 12.34 5.40 11.86
N ASN A 263 12.51 4.38 12.72
CA ASN A 263 12.31 2.99 12.34
C ASN A 263 10.82 2.66 12.20
N GLU A 264 10.00 3.18 13.11
CA GLU A 264 8.55 3.09 13.05
C GLU A 264 8.00 3.85 11.84
N PHE A 265 8.57 5.02 11.52
CA PHE A 265 8.24 5.77 10.31
C PHE A 265 8.49 4.93 9.04
N VAL A 266 9.68 4.32 8.92
CA VAL A 266 9.99 3.40 7.81
C VAL A 266 9.02 2.22 7.77
N ALA A 267 8.65 1.68 8.94
CA ALA A 267 7.76 0.54 9.04
C ALA A 267 6.37 0.85 8.47
N VAL A 268 5.76 1.98 8.88
CA VAL A 268 4.40 2.35 8.48
C VAL A 268 4.30 2.94 7.07
N THR A 269 5.42 3.41 6.50
CA THR A 269 5.45 3.98 5.14
C THR A 269 5.89 3.01 4.06
N SER A 270 6.57 1.90 4.42
CA SER A 270 7.10 0.96 3.42
C SER A 270 7.14 -0.50 3.86
N THR A 271 7.82 -0.83 4.95
CA THR A 271 8.12 -2.22 5.32
C THR A 271 6.85 -3.05 5.56
N ASN A 272 5.86 -2.47 6.22
CA ASN A 272 4.64 -3.22 6.57
C ASN A 272 3.74 -3.42 5.35
N ALA A 273 3.62 -2.44 4.46
CA ALA A 273 2.95 -2.64 3.16
C ALA A 273 3.64 -3.75 2.36
N ALA A 274 4.97 -3.75 2.31
CA ALA A 274 5.72 -4.80 1.62
C ALA A 274 5.50 -6.19 2.22
N LYS A 275 5.36 -6.32 3.55
CA LYS A 275 5.03 -7.58 4.22
C LYS A 275 3.60 -8.03 3.95
N ILE A 276 2.64 -7.12 4.09
CA ILE A 276 1.20 -7.40 3.93
C ILE A 276 0.90 -7.86 2.50
N PHE A 277 1.47 -7.19 1.51
CA PHE A 277 1.24 -7.48 0.10
C PHE A 277 2.29 -8.42 -0.52
N ASN A 278 3.07 -9.12 0.32
CA ASN A 278 3.98 -10.20 -0.05
C ASN A 278 5.12 -9.84 -1.03
N ILE A 279 5.72 -8.66 -0.85
CA ILE A 279 6.85 -8.18 -1.66
C ILE A 279 8.07 -7.83 -0.79
N TYR A 280 8.09 -8.26 0.47
CA TYR A 280 9.23 -8.14 1.38
C TYR A 280 10.16 -9.37 1.30
N PRO A 281 11.51 -9.22 1.40
CA PRO A 281 12.29 -8.00 1.59
C PRO A 281 12.68 -7.32 0.27
N ARG A 282 12.12 -7.75 -0.88
CA ARG A 282 12.42 -7.14 -2.18
C ARG A 282 12.14 -5.63 -2.16
N LYS A 283 11.03 -5.22 -1.54
CA LYS A 283 10.68 -3.83 -1.22
C LYS A 283 10.67 -3.60 0.29
N GLY A 284 10.79 -2.33 0.69
CA GLY A 284 10.63 -1.91 2.09
C GLY A 284 11.76 -2.33 3.03
N ARG A 285 12.94 -2.66 2.51
CA ARG A 285 14.16 -2.94 3.30
C ARG A 285 15.41 -2.49 2.56
N VAL A 286 16.35 -1.88 3.27
CA VAL A 286 17.73 -1.70 2.81
C VAL A 286 18.53 -2.93 3.21
N ALA A 287 18.74 -3.85 2.28
CA ALA A 287 19.53 -5.06 2.49
C ALA A 287 20.11 -5.57 1.16
N VAL A 288 21.17 -6.38 1.24
CA VAL A 288 21.70 -7.10 0.07
C VAL A 288 20.60 -8.00 -0.50
N GLY A 289 20.34 -7.87 -1.79
CA GLY A 289 19.28 -8.62 -2.51
C GLY A 289 17.93 -7.91 -2.58
N SER A 290 17.72 -6.81 -1.85
CA SER A 290 16.55 -5.94 -2.03
C SER A 290 16.70 -5.06 -3.28
N ASP A 291 15.56 -4.59 -3.82
CA ASP A 291 15.58 -3.60 -4.90
C ASP A 291 16.16 -2.27 -4.40
N ALA A 292 16.88 -1.56 -5.26
CA ALA A 292 17.54 -0.28 -4.93
C ALA A 292 16.58 0.92 -4.96
N ASP A 293 15.42 0.75 -4.33
CA ASP A 293 14.39 1.75 -4.14
C ASP A 293 14.70 2.56 -2.87
N LEU A 294 15.47 3.64 -3.02
CA LEU A 294 16.04 4.39 -1.90
C LEU A 294 15.64 5.86 -1.93
N VAL A 295 15.42 6.43 -0.75
CA VAL A 295 15.17 7.86 -0.54
C VAL A 295 16.23 8.42 0.39
N ILE A 296 16.91 9.48 -0.05
CA ILE A 296 17.81 10.24 0.82
C ILE A 296 16.97 11.29 1.53
N TRP A 297 16.71 11.09 2.81
CA TRP A 297 15.87 11.96 3.60
C TRP A 297 16.70 13.00 4.38
N ASN A 298 16.33 14.28 4.28
CA ASN A 298 16.91 15.33 5.12
C ASN A 298 15.91 15.75 6.20
N PRO A 299 16.04 15.24 7.45
CA PRO A 299 15.07 15.52 8.52
C PRO A 299 15.09 16.98 9.00
N ARG A 300 16.09 17.77 8.59
CA ARG A 300 16.21 19.19 8.93
C ARG A 300 15.67 20.13 7.85
N ALA A 301 15.30 19.60 6.68
CA ALA A 301 14.75 20.42 5.61
C ALA A 301 13.31 20.82 5.93
N THR A 302 12.96 22.08 5.74
CA THR A 302 11.58 22.57 5.83
C THR A 302 11.10 23.00 4.46
N LYS A 303 9.93 22.51 4.04
CA LYS A 303 9.31 22.89 2.77
C LYS A 303 7.85 23.28 3.01
N ILE A 304 7.46 24.44 2.48
CA ILE A 304 6.05 24.84 2.44
C ILE A 304 5.39 24.17 1.24
N ILE A 305 4.36 23.38 1.50
CA ILE A 305 3.60 22.66 0.48
C ILE A 305 2.59 23.61 -0.13
N SER A 306 2.60 23.75 -1.45
CA SER A 306 1.62 24.57 -2.16
C SER A 306 1.22 23.91 -3.47
N ALA A 307 0.03 24.25 -3.97
CA ALA A 307 -0.41 23.83 -5.31
C ALA A 307 0.59 24.24 -6.41
N LYS A 308 1.40 25.29 -6.20
CA LYS A 308 2.40 25.75 -7.18
C LYS A 308 3.72 24.96 -7.14
N SER A 309 4.02 24.30 -6.03
CA SER A 309 5.33 23.66 -5.77
C SER A 309 5.26 22.14 -5.56
N HIS A 310 4.06 21.54 -5.64
CA HIS A 310 3.85 20.14 -5.26
C HIS A 310 4.52 19.12 -6.20
N ASN A 311 4.70 19.47 -7.48
CA ASN A 311 5.36 18.61 -8.49
C ASN A 311 6.83 18.95 -8.75
N LEU A 312 7.42 19.87 -7.98
CA LEU A 312 8.85 20.15 -8.11
C LEU A 312 9.62 18.94 -7.57
N LEU A 313 10.14 18.14 -8.50
CA LEU A 313 11.03 17.01 -8.26
C LEU A 313 12.00 17.38 -7.13
N ALA A 314 11.99 16.61 -6.04
CA ALA A 314 13.19 16.50 -5.22
C ALA A 314 14.32 16.16 -6.19
N GLU A 315 15.41 16.92 -6.19
CA GLU A 315 16.52 16.67 -7.11
C GLU A 315 16.95 15.20 -6.96
N ILE A 316 16.66 14.39 -7.99
CA ILE A 316 17.03 12.97 -8.01
C ILE A 316 18.54 12.94 -8.26
N HIS A 317 19.31 12.98 -7.19
CA HIS A 317 20.74 12.72 -7.24
C HIS A 317 20.95 11.21 -7.23
N GLY A 318 21.38 10.65 -8.36
CA GLY A 318 21.83 9.26 -8.39
C GLY A 318 23.00 9.10 -7.43
N VAL A 319 22.89 8.21 -6.45
CA VAL A 319 23.98 7.96 -5.49
C VAL A 319 25.13 7.28 -6.23
N PRO A 320 26.30 7.94 -6.39
CA PRO A 320 27.46 7.28 -6.94
C PRO A 320 27.92 6.20 -5.96
N ARG A 321 28.29 5.01 -6.46
CA ARG A 321 28.72 3.84 -5.64
C ARG A 321 29.87 4.11 -4.65
N GLY A 322 30.49 5.30 -4.68
CA GLY A 322 31.63 5.67 -3.84
C GLY A 322 31.32 6.48 -2.58
N LEU A 323 30.04 6.64 -2.18
CA LEU A 323 29.64 7.45 -1.02
C LEU A 323 29.14 6.65 0.20
N TYR A 324 29.40 5.34 0.26
CA TYR A 324 29.03 4.47 1.37
C TYR A 324 30.29 3.90 2.05
N ASP A 325 30.62 4.40 3.25
CA ASP A 325 31.75 3.98 4.12
C ASP A 325 31.35 2.86 5.12
N GLY A 326 30.43 1.97 4.74
CA GLY A 326 30.10 0.79 5.55
C GLY A 326 31.15 -0.34 5.39
N PRO A 327 31.35 -1.21 6.39
CA PRO A 327 32.39 -2.23 6.34
C PRO A 327 32.16 -3.21 5.19
N VAL A 328 33.06 -3.18 4.22
CA VAL A 328 33.11 -4.11 3.08
C VAL A 328 33.86 -5.36 3.51
N HIS A 329 33.20 -6.52 3.50
CA HIS A 329 33.90 -7.80 3.56
C HIS A 329 34.47 -8.11 2.17
N GLU A 330 35.80 -8.20 2.07
CA GLU A 330 36.49 -8.60 0.85
C GLU A 330 36.20 -10.07 0.54
N VAL A 331 35.52 -10.32 -0.58
CA VAL A 331 35.49 -11.65 -1.21
C VAL A 331 36.65 -11.69 -2.19
N MET A 332 37.74 -12.37 -1.80
CA MET A 332 38.89 -12.64 -2.67
C MET A 332 38.46 -13.50 -3.86
N VAL A 333 38.67 -12.99 -5.08
CA VAL A 333 38.64 -13.76 -6.32
C VAL A 333 40.08 -13.85 -6.86
N PRO A 334 40.55 -15.00 -7.36
CA PRO A 334 41.96 -15.14 -7.75
C PRO A 334 42.27 -14.29 -8.99
N ALA A 335 43.33 -13.48 -8.89
CA ALA A 335 43.82 -12.65 -9.98
C ALA A 335 44.59 -13.46 -11.04
N LYS A 336 44.45 -13.06 -12.32
CA LYS A 336 45.47 -13.26 -13.35
C LYS A 336 46.09 -11.89 -13.71
N PRO A 337 47.41 -11.82 -13.96
CA PRO A 337 48.12 -10.55 -14.05
C PRO A 337 48.20 -10.02 -15.48
N GLY A 338 48.23 -8.70 -15.64
CA GLY A 338 48.61 -8.08 -16.90
C GLY A 338 48.51 -6.56 -16.94
N GLY A 339 49.64 -5.89 -16.72
CA GLY A 339 50.09 -4.71 -17.48
C GLY A 339 49.46 -3.36 -17.17
N GLY A 340 50.25 -2.46 -16.56
CA GLY A 340 49.85 -1.08 -16.31
C GLY A 340 49.89 -0.17 -17.55
N ALA A 341 49.04 0.86 -17.52
CA ALA A 341 49.29 2.19 -18.03
C ALA A 341 48.17 3.14 -17.54
N GLN A 342 48.56 4.36 -17.17
CA GLN A 342 47.63 5.45 -16.83
C GLN A 342 46.69 5.75 -18.01
N ALA A 343 45.39 5.89 -17.74
CA ALA A 343 44.46 6.49 -18.67
C ALA A 343 43.39 7.29 -17.92
N ARG A 344 43.28 8.58 -18.28
CA ARG A 344 42.04 9.36 -18.15
C ARG A 344 40.88 8.53 -18.68
N ALA A 345 39.85 8.32 -17.88
CA ALA A 345 38.57 7.81 -18.35
C ALA A 345 37.46 8.69 -17.80
N SER A 346 36.86 9.51 -18.68
CA SER A 346 35.47 9.89 -18.51
C SER A 346 34.67 8.61 -18.49
N CYS A 347 33.87 8.35 -17.46
CA CYS A 347 32.97 7.20 -17.44
C CYS A 347 31.98 7.30 -18.61
N PRO A 348 32.00 6.39 -19.60
CA PRO A 348 30.94 6.28 -20.56
C PRO A 348 29.94 5.26 -20.00
N GLY A 349 28.86 5.76 -19.41
CA GLY A 349 27.80 4.90 -18.93
C GLY A 349 26.62 5.72 -18.53
N LYS A 350 25.60 5.79 -19.39
CA LYS A 350 24.24 6.07 -18.92
C LYS A 350 23.99 5.05 -17.81
N ILE A 351 23.79 5.51 -16.58
CA ILE A 351 23.28 4.65 -15.52
C ILE A 351 21.99 4.08 -16.07
N SER A 352 21.96 2.77 -16.36
CA SER A 352 20.72 2.12 -16.77
C SER A 352 19.81 2.13 -15.55
N VAL A 353 18.83 3.03 -15.56
CA VAL A 353 17.74 2.95 -14.60
C VAL A 353 17.09 1.58 -14.81
N PRO A 354 16.93 0.76 -13.76
CA PRO A 354 16.18 -0.50 -13.88
C PRO A 354 14.82 -0.22 -14.52
N PRO A 355 14.31 -1.10 -15.40
CA PRO A 355 12.98 -0.90 -15.95
C PRO A 355 11.96 -0.83 -14.82
N VAL A 356 10.95 0.03 -14.98
CA VAL A 356 9.76 0.02 -14.13
C VAL A 356 9.11 -1.35 -14.25
N ARG A 357 8.76 -1.97 -13.12
CA ARG A 357 8.23 -3.32 -13.04
C ARG A 357 6.84 -3.32 -12.43
N ASN A 358 5.97 -4.14 -13.02
CA ASN A 358 4.76 -4.63 -12.40
C ASN A 358 5.10 -5.84 -11.51
N LEU A 359 4.99 -5.69 -10.19
CA LEU A 359 5.42 -6.74 -9.25
C LEU A 359 4.51 -7.97 -9.21
N HIS A 360 3.33 -7.92 -9.82
CA HIS A 360 2.48 -9.11 -9.94
C HIS A 360 3.08 -10.23 -10.78
N GLN A 361 3.98 -9.92 -11.73
CA GLN A 361 4.63 -10.93 -12.56
C GLN A 361 5.76 -11.69 -11.83
N SER A 362 5.99 -11.41 -10.54
CA SER A 362 7.09 -12.01 -9.79
C SER A 362 6.79 -13.36 -9.12
N GLY A 363 5.55 -13.87 -9.24
CA GLY A 363 5.19 -15.24 -8.85
C GLY A 363 5.08 -15.49 -7.34
N PHE A 364 4.87 -14.47 -6.51
CA PHE A 364 4.77 -14.60 -5.05
C PHE A 364 3.34 -14.91 -4.58
N SER A 365 3.15 -15.92 -3.72
CA SER A 365 1.86 -16.35 -3.13
C SER A 365 1.91 -16.29 -1.59
N LEU A 366 0.80 -15.97 -0.91
CA LEU A 366 0.68 -15.91 0.56
C LEU A 366 0.44 -17.30 1.20
N SER A 367 0.64 -18.39 0.46
CA SER A 367 0.44 -19.77 0.97
C SER A 367 1.55 -20.20 1.94
N GLY A 368 1.46 -19.79 3.20
CA GLY A 368 2.36 -20.21 4.29
C GLY A 368 1.80 -19.90 5.67
N GLU A 369 2.16 -20.72 6.68
CA GLU A 369 1.78 -20.47 8.08
C GLU A 369 2.48 -19.23 8.63
N TRP A 370 1.70 -18.30 9.18
CA TRP A 370 2.18 -17.05 9.74
C TRP A 370 2.64 -17.27 11.19
N SER A 371 3.95 -17.16 11.45
CA SER A 371 4.46 -16.94 12.80
C SER A 371 5.12 -15.57 12.89
N TRP A 372 4.55 -14.68 13.70
CA TRP A 372 5.16 -13.39 14.02
C TRP A 372 5.77 -13.49 15.41
N GLY A 373 7.05 -13.87 15.47
CA GLY A 373 7.82 -13.89 16.71
C GLY A 373 9.31 -14.10 16.46
N GLY A 374 10.12 -13.06 16.70
CA GLY A 374 11.58 -13.10 16.78
C GLY A 374 12.30 -13.40 15.47
N ASP A 375 13.42 -12.72 15.22
CA ASP A 375 14.34 -13.07 14.13
C ASP A 375 14.61 -14.58 14.05
N PRO A 376 14.73 -15.14 12.84
CA PRO A 376 15.68 -16.21 12.61
C PRO A 376 16.65 -15.81 11.50
N CYS A 377 17.81 -15.32 11.92
CA CYS A 377 19.02 -15.53 11.14
C CYS A 377 19.27 -17.03 10.99
N ARG A 378 18.90 -17.63 9.85
CA ARG A 378 19.61 -18.67 9.08
C ARG A 378 18.62 -19.52 8.29
N CYS A 379 18.58 -19.31 6.98
CA CYS A 379 18.25 -20.37 6.04
C CYS A 379 19.57 -21.06 5.64
N THR A 380 19.84 -22.26 6.15
CA THR A 380 20.76 -23.20 5.50
C THR A 380 19.90 -24.30 4.87
N GLY A 381 19.93 -24.37 3.53
CA GLY A 381 19.21 -25.38 2.78
C GLY A 381 19.90 -26.75 2.76
N ALA A 382 19.15 -27.70 2.18
CA ALA A 382 19.50 -29.03 1.70
C ALA A 382 19.31 -30.22 2.67
N GLY A 383 18.33 -31.08 2.35
CA GLY A 383 18.24 -32.47 2.82
C GLY A 383 16.80 -33.02 2.84
N GLY A 384 16.41 -33.78 1.80
CA GLY A 384 15.17 -34.59 1.77
C GLY A 384 15.16 -35.73 2.82
N PRO A 385 14.04 -36.48 2.92
CA PRO A 385 13.53 -36.98 4.20
C PRO A 385 14.15 -38.32 4.64
N ALA A 386 14.41 -38.46 5.94
CA ALA A 386 14.68 -39.74 6.58
C ALA A 386 13.43 -40.22 7.34
N ARG A 387 12.85 -41.35 6.92
CA ARG A 387 11.85 -42.12 7.69
C ARG A 387 12.47 -42.59 9.01
N PRO A 388 11.75 -42.59 10.15
CA PRO A 388 12.13 -43.41 11.28
C PRO A 388 11.56 -44.83 11.14
N PRO A 389 12.28 -45.86 11.65
CA PRO A 389 11.82 -47.24 11.68
C PRO A 389 10.79 -47.43 12.79
N GLY A 390 9.88 -48.40 12.61
CA GLY A 390 8.87 -48.71 13.61
C GLY A 390 9.45 -49.18 14.95
N ALA A 391 8.69 -48.93 16.01
CA ALA A 391 8.76 -49.65 17.26
C ALA A 391 7.36 -49.65 17.90
N SER A 392 6.82 -50.87 18.05
CA SER A 392 5.65 -51.36 18.83
C SER A 392 4.34 -50.58 18.77
#